data_AF-A0A2T0LJY6-F1
#
_entry.id   AF-A0A2T0LJY6-F1
#
_cell.length_a   1.000
_cell.length_b   1.000
_cell.length_c   1.000
_cell.angle_alpha   90.00
_cell.angle_beta   90.00
_cell.angle_gamma   90.00
#
_symmetry.space_group_name_H-M   'P 1'
#
loop_
_entity.id
_entity.type
_entity.pdbx_description
1 polymer ?
#
loop_
_entity_poly.entity_id
_entity_poly.type
_entity_poly.pdbx_seq_one_letter_code
_entity_poly.pdbx_strand_id
1 'polypeptide(L)'
;MSEEVERWLMFSFWGSYLKEDYMEVGLDVTEILMKHYGMVRLLEGVAFDYDEGLKDLDSINEVRREVLSDRERYGNYEVTFFNPSVTEEIYVNRLYVSKSILTFEEYDELKYFQTEDAEINVQRTRALLDVFTDVASHSAIDELWMDNTERAFMGKPSYLYRPKRLYEKVEDILYTHKVRDEVSRLVEEFEAHVPREWVIDYLQDSLGAESVQEMEGGKIRVLFYDRELTKSKVKTHEFLRTFERHVDEYLLQKGIRLYKG
;
A
#
# COMPACT_ATOMS: atom_id res chain seq x y z
N MET A 1 12.43 -7.40 -31.56
CA MET A 1 11.59 -6.46 -30.81
C MET A 1 11.23 -7.18 -29.54
N SER A 2 11.89 -6.85 -28.43
CA SER A 2 11.57 -7.46 -27.14
C SER A 2 10.18 -6.96 -26.74
N GLU A 3 9.24 -7.88 -26.55
CA GLU A 3 8.03 -7.58 -25.79
C GLU A 3 8.49 -6.92 -24.49
N GLU A 4 8.22 -5.62 -24.35
CA GLU A 4 8.38 -4.93 -23.08
C GLU A 4 7.41 -5.61 -22.14
N VAL A 5 7.94 -6.52 -21.31
CA VAL A 5 7.22 -7.07 -20.16
C VAL A 5 6.59 -5.88 -19.46
N GLU A 6 5.26 -5.81 -19.50
CA GLU A 6 4.49 -4.88 -18.68
C GLU A 6 5.02 -5.05 -17.26
N ARG A 7 5.57 -3.99 -16.69
CA ARG A 7 6.30 -4.08 -15.42
C ARG A 7 5.25 -4.05 -14.32
N TRP A 8 4.78 -5.20 -13.89
CA TRP A 8 3.78 -5.36 -12.81
C TRP A 8 4.44 -5.07 -11.45
N LEU A 9 3.98 -4.04 -10.72
CA LEU A 9 4.69 -3.54 -9.56
C LEU A 9 4.78 -4.55 -8.40
N MET A 10 5.99 -4.74 -7.86
CA MET A 10 6.19 -5.34 -6.54
C MET A 10 7.08 -4.45 -5.67
N PHE A 11 6.38 -3.68 -4.85
CA PHE A 11 6.75 -3.12 -3.54
C PHE A 11 5.42 -2.92 -2.77
N SER A 12 4.38 -3.69 -3.12
CA SER A 12 2.96 -3.29 -3.12
C SER A 12 2.13 -3.93 -2.02
N PHE A 13 2.75 -4.72 -1.13
CA PHE A 13 2.10 -5.16 0.08
C PHE A 13 2.33 -4.10 1.16
N TRP A 14 1.25 -3.66 1.82
CA TRP A 14 1.25 -2.75 2.95
C TRP A 14 2.45 -3.07 3.86
N GLY A 15 3.43 -2.16 3.93
CA GLY A 15 4.62 -2.38 4.74
C GLY A 15 5.51 -3.54 4.28
N SER A 16 5.83 -3.70 2.99
CA SER A 16 6.79 -4.74 2.51
C SER A 16 8.21 -4.67 3.12
N TYR A 17 8.48 -3.77 4.08
CA TYR A 17 9.76 -3.60 4.78
C TYR A 17 9.62 -3.23 6.27
N LEU A 18 8.54 -3.64 6.95
CA LEU A 18 8.30 -3.29 8.37
C LEU A 18 9.50 -3.63 9.24
N LYS A 19 9.98 -2.66 10.03
CA LYS A 19 11.06 -2.83 11.05
C LYS A 19 10.55 -3.60 12.26
N GLU A 20 9.26 -3.56 12.47
CA GLU A 20 8.51 -4.18 13.54
C GLU A 20 7.99 -5.57 13.13
N ASP A 21 7.43 -6.30 14.12
CA ASP A 21 6.83 -7.61 13.92
C ASP A 21 5.54 -7.49 13.08
N TYR A 22 5.49 -8.18 11.95
CA TYR A 22 4.36 -8.12 11.01
C TYR A 22 3.04 -8.54 11.66
N MET A 23 3.06 -9.49 12.60
CA MET A 23 1.85 -9.94 13.27
C MET A 23 1.29 -8.83 14.17
N GLU A 24 2.12 -8.19 14.98
CA GLU A 24 1.70 -7.05 15.82
C GLU A 24 1.19 -5.89 14.96
N VAL A 25 1.93 -5.49 13.92
CA VAL A 25 1.50 -4.41 13.02
C VAL A 25 0.22 -4.79 12.29
N GLY A 26 0.06 -6.05 11.87
CA GLY A 26 -1.19 -6.54 11.27
C GLY A 26 -2.37 -6.46 12.24
N LEU A 27 -2.16 -6.65 13.54
CA LEU A 27 -3.20 -6.48 14.56
C LEU A 27 -3.55 -5.01 14.77
N ASP A 28 -2.56 -4.11 14.73
CA ASP A 28 -2.78 -2.66 14.78
C ASP A 28 -3.56 -2.18 13.54
N VAL A 29 -3.21 -2.69 12.37
CA VAL A 29 -3.95 -2.42 11.12
C VAL A 29 -5.36 -3.01 11.19
N THR A 30 -5.53 -4.21 11.74
CA THR A 30 -6.86 -4.81 11.97
C THR A 30 -7.72 -3.91 12.85
N GLU A 31 -7.15 -3.34 13.92
CA GLU A 31 -7.85 -2.38 14.77
C GLU A 31 -8.29 -1.12 14.00
N ILE A 32 -7.44 -0.61 13.11
CA ILE A 32 -7.78 0.51 12.22
C ILE A 32 -8.94 0.11 11.30
N LEU A 33 -8.85 -1.05 10.64
CA LEU A 33 -9.90 -1.54 9.74
C LEU A 33 -11.23 -1.77 10.45
N MET A 34 -11.22 -2.25 11.70
CA MET A 34 -12.44 -2.39 12.51
C MET A 34 -13.14 -1.04 12.77
N LYS A 35 -12.40 0.07 12.84
CA LYS A 35 -13.02 1.41 12.99
C LYS A 35 -13.80 1.83 11.74
N HIS A 36 -13.38 1.37 10.58
CA HIS A 36 -13.99 1.71 9.29
C HIS A 36 -15.06 0.72 8.85
N TYR A 37 -14.81 -0.58 9.02
CA TYR A 37 -15.65 -1.66 8.51
C TYR A 37 -16.42 -2.41 9.59
N GLY A 38 -16.16 -2.10 10.86
CA GLY A 38 -16.83 -2.71 12.00
C GLY A 38 -16.26 -4.09 12.34
N MET A 39 -17.16 -5.02 12.57
CA MET A 39 -16.84 -6.35 13.09
C MET A 39 -16.00 -7.18 12.11
N VAL A 40 -15.04 -7.96 12.64
CA VAL A 40 -14.34 -8.98 11.88
C VAL A 40 -15.29 -10.14 11.63
N ARG A 41 -15.54 -10.46 10.37
CA ARG A 41 -16.49 -11.52 9.98
C ARG A 41 -15.88 -12.90 10.01
N LEU A 42 -14.60 -12.99 9.66
CA LEU A 42 -13.85 -14.22 9.68
C LEU A 42 -12.39 -13.91 10.02
N LEU A 43 -11.83 -14.65 10.96
CA LEU A 43 -10.41 -14.66 11.30
C LEU A 43 -9.87 -16.07 11.09
N GLU A 44 -8.85 -16.18 10.26
CA GLU A 44 -8.25 -17.45 9.87
C GLU A 44 -6.74 -17.42 10.04
N GLY A 45 -6.15 -18.56 10.36
CA GLY A 45 -4.70 -18.76 10.46
C GLY A 45 -4.23 -19.72 9.38
N VAL A 46 -2.92 -19.85 9.20
CA VAL A 46 -2.31 -20.70 8.16
C VAL A 46 -2.72 -22.17 8.21
N ALA A 47 -3.20 -22.64 9.37
CA ALA A 47 -3.62 -24.01 9.60
C ALA A 47 -5.13 -24.26 9.38
N PHE A 48 -5.88 -23.25 8.95
CA PHE A 48 -7.32 -23.33 8.75
C PHE A 48 -7.71 -23.23 7.26
N ASP A 49 -8.79 -23.92 6.90
CA ASP A 49 -9.58 -23.63 5.69
C ASP A 49 -10.75 -22.71 6.06
N TYR A 50 -11.31 -21.98 5.07
CA TYR A 50 -12.42 -21.00 5.17
C TYR A 50 -13.58 -21.36 6.14
N ASP A 51 -13.84 -22.65 6.37
CA ASP A 51 -14.93 -23.13 7.22
C ASP A 51 -14.58 -23.24 8.72
N GLU A 52 -13.30 -23.21 9.09
CA GLU A 52 -12.81 -23.46 10.45
C GLU A 52 -12.40 -22.18 11.22
N GLY A 53 -12.36 -21.02 10.55
CA GLY A 53 -12.02 -19.74 11.16
C GLY A 53 -13.03 -19.23 12.20
N LEU A 54 -12.58 -18.34 13.09
CA LEU A 54 -13.45 -17.67 14.06
C LEU A 54 -14.31 -16.62 13.36
N LYS A 55 -15.59 -16.57 13.71
CA LYS A 55 -16.58 -15.72 13.06
C LYS A 55 -17.10 -14.64 13.99
N ASP A 56 -17.47 -13.51 13.39
CA ASP A 56 -18.21 -12.41 14.03
C ASP A 56 -17.56 -11.90 15.33
N LEU A 57 -16.28 -11.50 15.25
CA LEU A 57 -15.50 -10.93 16.36
C LEU A 57 -15.66 -9.40 16.40
N ASP A 58 -16.33 -8.88 17.43
CA ASP A 58 -16.68 -7.45 17.57
C ASP A 58 -15.65 -6.62 18.33
N SER A 59 -14.59 -7.27 18.83
CA SER A 59 -13.60 -6.65 19.69
C SER A 59 -12.18 -6.99 19.26
N ILE A 60 -11.35 -5.95 19.08
CA ILE A 60 -9.92 -6.12 18.79
C ILE A 60 -9.20 -6.92 19.88
N ASN A 61 -9.66 -6.84 21.13
CA ASN A 61 -9.06 -7.60 22.23
C ASN A 61 -9.29 -9.11 22.10
N GLU A 62 -10.37 -9.53 21.43
CA GLU A 62 -10.61 -10.94 21.13
C GLU A 62 -9.69 -11.41 20.00
N VAL A 63 -9.61 -10.64 18.93
CA VAL A 63 -8.70 -10.90 17.80
C VAL A 63 -7.24 -11.00 18.28
N ARG A 64 -6.75 -10.00 19.03
CA ARG A 64 -5.39 -10.01 19.58
C ARG A 64 -5.15 -11.20 20.49
N ARG A 65 -6.09 -11.51 21.39
CA ARG A 65 -5.96 -12.64 22.30
C ARG A 65 -5.84 -13.95 21.55
N GLU A 66 -6.68 -14.15 20.54
CA GLU A 66 -6.64 -15.35 19.70
C GLU A 66 -5.29 -15.49 19.00
N VAL A 67 -4.93 -14.48 18.18
CA VAL A 67 -3.71 -14.50 17.35
C VAL A 67 -2.45 -14.66 18.20
N LEU A 68 -2.37 -13.95 19.35
CA LEU A 68 -1.20 -13.98 20.21
C LEU A 68 -1.13 -15.21 21.12
N SER A 69 -2.26 -15.88 21.37
CA SER A 69 -2.28 -17.12 22.17
C SER A 69 -1.70 -18.31 21.42
N ASP A 70 -1.74 -18.29 20.08
CA ASP A 70 -1.21 -19.34 19.22
C ASP A 70 -0.48 -18.74 18.00
N ARG A 71 0.67 -18.10 18.27
CA ARG A 71 1.47 -17.43 17.23
C ARG A 71 1.98 -18.39 16.14
N GLU A 72 2.05 -19.69 16.41
CA GLU A 72 2.46 -20.67 15.39
C GLU A 72 1.32 -20.88 14.40
N ARG A 73 0.10 -21.13 14.90
CA ARG A 73 -1.10 -21.27 14.08
C ARG A 73 -1.43 -20.01 13.27
N TYR A 74 -1.22 -18.84 13.85
CA TYR A 74 -1.44 -17.55 13.17
C TYR A 74 -0.14 -16.97 12.59
N GLY A 75 0.88 -17.81 12.36
CA GLY A 75 2.13 -17.38 11.74
C GLY A 75 1.93 -16.68 10.39
N ASN A 76 0.85 -17.02 9.69
CA ASN A 76 0.16 -16.18 8.72
C ASN A 76 -1.34 -16.20 9.08
N TYR A 77 -2.05 -15.08 8.88
CA TYR A 77 -3.47 -15.01 9.17
C TYR A 77 -4.22 -14.10 8.18
N GLU A 78 -5.51 -14.36 8.00
CA GLU A 78 -6.43 -13.57 7.18
C GLU A 78 -7.52 -13.00 8.08
N VAL A 79 -7.84 -11.72 7.90
CA VAL A 79 -8.94 -11.04 8.56
C VAL A 79 -9.92 -10.53 7.51
N THR A 80 -11.13 -11.07 7.51
CA THR A 80 -12.20 -10.68 6.58
C THR A 80 -13.16 -9.71 7.25
N PHE A 81 -13.48 -8.64 6.53
CA PHE A 81 -14.49 -7.64 6.87
C PHE A 81 -15.55 -7.60 5.77
N PHE A 82 -16.80 -7.31 6.13
CA PHE A 82 -17.78 -6.92 5.12
C PHE A 82 -17.59 -5.46 4.76
N ASN A 83 -17.71 -5.13 3.48
CA ASN A 83 -17.76 -3.74 3.08
C ASN A 83 -19.11 -3.15 3.57
N PRO A 84 -19.10 -2.19 4.52
CA PRO A 84 -20.34 -1.66 5.10
C PRO A 84 -21.17 -0.89 4.08
N SER A 85 -20.56 -0.50 2.96
CA SER A 85 -21.20 0.24 1.87
C SER A 85 -21.79 -0.69 0.80
N VAL A 86 -21.80 -2.01 1.04
CA VAL A 86 -22.37 -3.03 0.16
C VAL A 86 -23.26 -3.97 0.96
N THR A 87 -24.46 -4.23 0.44
CA THR A 87 -25.44 -5.13 1.07
C THR A 87 -25.32 -6.59 0.61
N GLU A 88 -24.52 -6.84 -0.42
CA GLU A 88 -24.30 -8.17 -0.99
C GLU A 88 -23.07 -8.81 -0.35
N GLU A 89 -23.25 -9.99 0.27
CA GLU A 89 -22.26 -10.73 1.05
C GLU A 89 -20.97 -11.07 0.29
N ILE A 90 -21.01 -11.07 -1.05
CA ILE A 90 -19.87 -11.37 -1.90
C ILE A 90 -18.78 -10.27 -1.88
N TYR A 91 -19.10 -9.06 -1.40
CA TYR A 91 -18.17 -7.94 -1.36
C TYR A 91 -17.50 -7.84 0.01
N VAL A 92 -16.39 -8.57 0.13
CA VAL A 92 -15.59 -8.62 1.35
C VAL A 92 -14.24 -7.93 1.14
N ASN A 93 -13.72 -7.38 2.23
CA ASN A 93 -12.38 -6.82 2.33
C ASN A 93 -11.52 -7.77 3.14
N ARG A 94 -10.33 -8.11 2.66
CA ARG A 94 -9.45 -9.08 3.32
C ARG A 94 -8.10 -8.48 3.63
N LEU A 95 -7.70 -8.51 4.90
CA LEU A 95 -6.33 -8.25 5.30
C LEU A 95 -5.60 -9.58 5.45
N TYR A 96 -4.64 -9.82 4.58
CA TYR A 96 -3.69 -10.92 4.66
C TYR A 96 -2.45 -10.47 5.41
N VAL A 97 -2.05 -11.24 6.41
CA VAL A 97 -0.86 -10.97 7.22
C VAL A 97 0.06 -12.18 7.18
N SER A 98 1.31 -11.96 6.78
CA SER A 98 2.36 -12.97 6.81
C SER A 98 3.59 -12.44 7.54
N LYS A 99 4.61 -13.29 7.72
CA LYS A 99 5.90 -12.88 8.30
C LYS A 99 6.68 -11.87 7.45
N SER A 100 6.26 -11.62 6.21
CA SER A 100 7.01 -10.83 5.23
C SER A 100 6.20 -9.77 4.51
N ILE A 101 4.86 -9.90 4.50
CA ILE A 101 3.98 -9.01 3.75
C ILE A 101 2.66 -8.78 4.54
N LEU A 102 2.07 -7.60 4.38
CA LEU A 102 0.65 -7.36 4.69
C LEU A 102 -0.05 -6.96 3.40
N THR A 103 -1.19 -7.55 3.07
CA THR A 103 -1.93 -7.22 1.85
C THR A 103 -3.36 -6.93 2.21
N PHE A 104 -3.93 -5.86 1.66
CA PHE A 104 -5.35 -5.63 1.73
C PHE A 104 -5.95 -5.82 0.34
N GLU A 105 -6.86 -6.79 0.23
CA GLU A 105 -7.58 -7.08 -1.00
C GLU A 105 -9.03 -6.62 -0.87
N GLU A 106 -9.44 -5.73 -1.77
CA GLU A 106 -10.83 -5.43 -2.03
C GLU A 106 -11.33 -6.32 -3.17
N TYR A 107 -12.57 -6.79 -3.08
CA TYR A 107 -13.16 -7.67 -4.08
C TYR A 107 -13.54 -6.93 -5.39
N ASP A 108 -13.20 -7.54 -6.52
CA ASP A 108 -13.78 -7.31 -7.87
C ASP A 108 -13.25 -6.12 -8.72
N GLU A 109 -11.93 -5.91 -8.82
CA GLU A 109 -11.29 -5.05 -9.84
C GLU A 109 -11.93 -3.66 -10.04
N LEU A 110 -12.26 -2.97 -8.94
CA LEU A 110 -12.95 -1.67 -8.93
C LEU A 110 -14.39 -1.66 -9.45
N LYS A 111 -15.02 -2.80 -9.77
CA LYS A 111 -16.41 -2.84 -10.27
C LYS A 111 -17.38 -2.16 -9.30
N TYR A 112 -17.14 -2.27 -8.00
CA TYR A 112 -17.89 -1.55 -6.98
C TYR A 112 -17.87 -0.02 -7.16
N PHE A 113 -16.80 0.55 -7.71
CA PHE A 113 -16.65 1.99 -7.97
C PHE A 113 -17.10 2.41 -9.37
N GLN A 114 -17.61 1.49 -10.19
CA GLN A 114 -18.02 1.74 -11.59
C GLN A 114 -19.55 1.82 -11.72
N THR A 115 -20.18 2.77 -11.02
CA THR A 115 -21.61 3.04 -11.21
C THR A 115 -21.85 4.17 -12.21
N GLU A 116 -23.07 4.27 -12.75
CA GLU A 116 -23.48 5.40 -13.60
C GLU A 116 -23.54 6.73 -12.83
N ASP A 117 -23.63 6.68 -11.49
CA ASP A 117 -23.68 7.87 -10.64
C ASP A 117 -22.27 8.28 -10.19
N ALA A 118 -21.76 9.35 -10.82
CA ALA A 118 -20.45 9.89 -10.52
C ALA A 118 -20.32 10.40 -9.07
N GLU A 119 -21.38 10.90 -8.46
CA GLU A 119 -21.31 11.40 -7.07
C GLU A 119 -21.15 10.24 -6.09
N ILE A 120 -21.86 9.12 -6.33
CA ILE A 120 -21.70 7.89 -5.55
C ILE A 120 -20.26 7.37 -5.68
N ASN A 121 -19.70 7.33 -6.89
CA ASN A 121 -18.33 6.85 -7.11
C ASN A 121 -17.29 7.73 -6.37
N VAL A 122 -17.46 9.05 -6.39
CA VAL A 122 -16.61 9.99 -5.65
C VAL A 122 -16.70 9.75 -4.15
N GLN A 123 -17.91 9.57 -3.61
CA GLN A 123 -18.11 9.29 -2.18
C GLN A 123 -17.44 7.97 -1.77
N ARG A 124 -17.63 6.89 -2.55
CA ARG A 124 -16.98 5.60 -2.33
C ARG A 124 -15.46 5.71 -2.39
N THR A 125 -14.94 6.41 -3.39
CA THR A 125 -13.51 6.69 -3.54
C THR A 125 -12.94 7.38 -2.32
N ARG A 126 -13.63 8.41 -1.79
CA ARG A 126 -13.21 9.11 -0.58
C ARG A 126 -13.23 8.20 0.65
N ALA A 127 -14.28 7.41 0.84
CA ALA A 127 -14.36 6.47 1.97
C ALA A 127 -13.20 5.46 1.94
N LEU A 128 -12.86 4.92 0.77
CA LEU A 128 -11.68 4.06 0.62
C LEU A 128 -10.39 4.82 0.91
N LEU A 129 -10.25 6.04 0.40
CA LEU A 129 -9.07 6.87 0.63
C LEU A 129 -8.85 7.16 2.12
N ASP A 130 -9.92 7.38 2.89
CA ASP A 130 -9.86 7.61 4.33
C ASP A 130 -9.34 6.38 5.08
N VAL A 131 -9.81 5.18 4.72
CA VAL A 131 -9.32 3.90 5.27
C VAL A 131 -7.81 3.77 5.05
N PHE A 132 -7.37 3.92 3.80
CA PHE A 132 -5.96 3.77 3.45
C PHE A 132 -5.09 4.87 4.06
N THR A 133 -5.62 6.09 4.22
CA THR A 133 -4.92 7.20 4.90
C THR A 133 -4.70 6.89 6.38
N ASP A 134 -5.69 6.34 7.07
CA ASP A 134 -5.56 5.95 8.47
C ASP A 134 -4.56 4.81 8.66
N VAL A 135 -4.60 3.80 7.79
CA VAL A 135 -3.61 2.72 7.77
C VAL A 135 -2.21 3.27 7.51
N ALA A 136 -2.04 4.11 6.49
CA ALA A 136 -0.74 4.71 6.17
C ALA A 136 -0.23 5.67 7.27
N SER A 137 -1.09 6.10 8.19
CA SER A 137 -0.69 6.89 9.36
C SER A 137 -0.01 6.05 10.44
N HIS A 138 -0.11 4.71 10.36
CA HIS A 138 0.64 3.82 11.24
C HIS A 138 2.15 4.03 11.07
N SER A 139 2.88 4.23 12.18
CA SER A 139 4.30 4.62 12.14
C SER A 139 5.22 3.59 11.50
N ALA A 140 4.87 2.30 11.61
CA ALA A 140 5.62 1.20 11.00
C ALA A 140 5.50 1.16 9.46
N ILE A 141 4.44 1.76 8.89
CA ILE A 141 4.14 1.69 7.46
C ILE A 141 4.76 2.88 6.75
N ASP A 142 5.97 2.73 6.21
CA ASP A 142 6.65 3.80 5.49
C ASP A 142 6.15 4.00 4.04
N GLU A 143 5.44 3.01 3.52
CA GLU A 143 4.85 3.01 2.18
C GLU A 143 3.58 2.16 2.15
N LEU A 144 2.55 2.70 1.48
CA LEU A 144 1.31 2.02 1.18
C LEU A 144 0.76 2.51 -0.18
N TRP A 145 0.29 1.56 -0.99
CA TRP A 145 -0.42 1.83 -2.24
C TRP A 145 -1.89 1.46 -2.09
N MET A 146 -2.76 2.28 -2.67
CA MET A 146 -4.19 2.05 -2.70
C MET A 146 -4.56 1.21 -3.92
N ASP A 147 -4.98 -0.02 -3.64
CA ASP A 147 -5.36 -1.06 -4.60
C ASP A 147 -4.21 -1.50 -5.55
N ASN A 148 -4.39 -2.67 -6.17
CA ASN A 148 -3.52 -3.25 -7.20
C ASN A 148 -3.45 -2.38 -8.48
N THR A 149 -4.34 -1.39 -8.64
CA THR A 149 -4.38 -0.49 -9.81
C THR A 149 -3.60 0.82 -9.62
N GLU A 150 -2.85 0.96 -8.53
CA GLU A 150 -1.83 2.01 -8.34
C GLU A 150 -2.42 3.43 -8.40
N ARG A 151 -3.62 3.58 -7.83
CA ARG A 151 -4.41 4.82 -7.95
C ARG A 151 -3.98 5.88 -6.96
N ALA A 152 -3.49 5.49 -5.78
CA ALA A 152 -2.88 6.42 -4.85
C ALA A 152 -1.68 5.80 -4.14
N PHE A 153 -0.77 6.67 -3.74
CA PHE A 153 0.39 6.36 -2.91
C PHE A 153 0.30 7.15 -1.61
N MET A 154 0.60 6.51 -0.48
CA MET A 154 0.73 7.14 0.83
C MET A 154 2.01 6.63 1.49
N GLY A 155 3.00 7.49 1.64
CA GLY A 155 4.29 7.07 2.17
C GLY A 155 5.37 8.12 2.07
N LYS A 156 6.59 7.76 2.45
CA LYS A 156 7.74 8.65 2.31
C LYS A 156 8.07 8.85 0.82
N PRO A 157 8.35 10.09 0.36
CA PRO A 157 8.59 10.37 -1.06
C PRO A 157 9.74 9.54 -1.68
N SER A 158 10.70 9.12 -0.88
CA SER A 158 11.82 8.24 -1.26
C SER A 158 11.37 6.92 -1.89
N TYR A 159 10.23 6.37 -1.49
CA TYR A 159 9.69 5.11 -2.02
C TYR A 159 9.07 5.23 -3.43
N LEU A 160 8.85 6.46 -3.92
CA LEU A 160 8.46 6.68 -5.32
C LEU A 160 9.64 6.48 -6.28
N TYR A 161 10.88 6.57 -5.80
CA TYR A 161 12.08 6.36 -6.61
C TYR A 161 12.47 4.87 -6.62
N ARG A 162 12.29 4.22 -7.78
CA ARG A 162 12.35 2.75 -7.91
C ARG A 162 13.24 2.32 -9.07
N PRO A 163 14.57 2.29 -8.88
CA PRO A 163 15.49 1.99 -9.96
C PRO A 163 15.25 0.58 -10.50
N LYS A 164 15.17 0.44 -11.84
CA LYS A 164 14.75 -0.80 -12.52
C LYS A 164 15.42 -2.07 -12.00
N ARG A 165 16.72 -2.04 -11.71
CA ARG A 165 17.47 -3.22 -11.24
C ARG A 165 17.08 -3.66 -9.83
N LEU A 166 16.76 -2.72 -8.94
CA LEU A 166 16.26 -3.07 -7.62
C LEU A 166 14.83 -3.60 -7.74
N TYR A 167 14.03 -2.97 -8.58
CA TYR A 167 12.67 -3.40 -8.91
C TYR A 167 12.62 -4.87 -9.42
N GLU A 168 13.47 -5.24 -10.37
CA GLU A 168 13.56 -6.62 -10.90
C GLU A 168 13.92 -7.67 -9.83
N LYS A 169 14.57 -7.28 -8.72
CA LYS A 169 14.87 -8.20 -7.61
C LYS A 169 13.72 -8.34 -6.62
N VAL A 170 12.87 -7.31 -6.54
CA VAL A 170 11.75 -7.27 -5.58
C VAL A 170 10.52 -7.98 -6.16
N GLU A 171 10.44 -8.14 -7.48
CA GLU A 171 9.41 -8.89 -8.21
C GLU A 171 9.24 -10.36 -7.76
N ASP A 172 10.17 -10.91 -6.99
CA ASP A 172 10.01 -12.23 -6.39
C ASP A 172 9.88 -12.12 -4.87
N ILE A 173 8.70 -12.51 -4.35
CA ILE A 173 8.35 -12.48 -2.91
C ILE A 173 9.38 -13.28 -2.08
N LEU A 174 10.01 -14.30 -2.67
CA LEU A 174 11.05 -15.10 -2.02
C LEU A 174 12.34 -14.32 -1.75
N TYR A 175 12.49 -13.13 -2.34
CA TYR A 175 13.67 -12.29 -2.23
C TYR A 175 13.40 -10.97 -1.49
N THR A 176 12.15 -10.65 -1.11
CA THR A 176 11.79 -9.42 -0.38
C THR A 176 12.65 -9.20 0.86
N HIS A 177 12.91 -10.25 1.65
CA HIS A 177 13.80 -10.16 2.81
C HIS A 177 15.26 -9.89 2.46
N LYS A 178 15.74 -10.39 1.30
CA LYS A 178 17.14 -10.24 0.86
C LYS A 178 17.41 -8.85 0.31
N VAL A 179 16.40 -8.18 -0.25
CA VAL A 179 16.51 -6.83 -0.81
C VAL A 179 16.23 -5.73 0.20
N ARG A 180 15.67 -6.05 1.36
CA ARG A 180 15.31 -5.09 2.41
C ARG A 180 16.44 -4.13 2.80
N ASP A 181 17.65 -4.64 2.97
CA ASP A 181 18.81 -3.81 3.32
C ASP A 181 19.30 -2.97 2.13
N GLU A 182 19.10 -3.44 0.89
CA GLU A 182 19.36 -2.62 -0.31
C GLU A 182 18.34 -1.47 -0.42
N VAL A 183 17.06 -1.74 -0.19
CA VAL A 183 15.97 -0.75 -0.21
C VAL A 183 16.18 0.28 0.89
N SER A 184 16.48 -0.16 2.12
CA SER A 184 16.70 0.74 3.26
C SER A 184 17.86 1.70 3.00
N ARG A 185 18.98 1.19 2.46
CA ARG A 185 20.11 2.04 2.06
C ARG A 185 19.75 3.01 0.94
N LEU A 186 19.00 2.56 -0.06
CA LEU A 186 18.57 3.44 -1.15
C LEU A 186 17.69 4.59 -0.64
N VAL A 187 16.76 4.29 0.26
CA VAL A 187 15.88 5.28 0.90
C VAL A 187 16.71 6.29 1.69
N GLU A 188 17.65 5.83 2.51
CA GLU A 188 18.55 6.70 3.28
C GLU A 188 19.40 7.61 2.36
N GLU A 189 19.99 7.05 1.30
CA GLU A 189 20.77 7.83 0.33
C GLU A 189 19.91 8.83 -0.44
N PHE A 190 18.68 8.45 -0.82
CA PHE A 190 17.73 9.35 -1.47
C PHE A 190 17.41 10.54 -0.56
N GLU A 191 17.01 10.28 0.69
CA GLU A 191 16.63 11.31 1.66
C GLU A 191 17.80 12.24 2.02
N ALA A 192 19.04 11.76 1.93
CA ALA A 192 20.24 12.58 2.14
C ALA A 192 20.53 13.57 0.98
N HIS A 193 19.98 13.34 -0.21
CA HIS A 193 20.40 14.06 -1.43
C HIS A 193 19.27 14.74 -2.21
N VAL A 194 18.05 14.25 -2.05
CA VAL A 194 16.84 14.77 -2.70
C VAL A 194 15.93 15.42 -1.64
N PRO A 195 15.83 16.75 -1.60
CA PRO A 195 14.93 17.45 -0.68
C PRO A 195 13.48 17.03 -0.90
N ARG A 196 12.73 16.89 0.20
CA ARG A 196 11.32 16.51 0.17
C ARG A 196 10.48 17.53 -0.61
N GLU A 197 10.78 18.82 -0.44
CA GLU A 197 10.10 19.92 -1.12
C GLU A 197 10.27 19.81 -2.64
N TRP A 198 11.46 19.43 -3.12
CA TRP A 198 11.70 19.22 -4.55
C TRP A 198 10.81 18.12 -5.13
N VAL A 199 10.60 17.03 -4.37
CA VAL A 199 9.70 15.95 -4.80
C VAL A 199 8.24 16.42 -4.80
N ILE A 200 7.82 17.13 -3.74
CA ILE A 200 6.45 17.67 -3.65
C ILE A 200 6.17 18.62 -4.80
N ASP A 201 7.07 19.57 -5.08
CA ASP A 201 6.94 20.53 -6.18
C ASP A 201 6.81 19.79 -7.53
N TYR A 202 7.66 18.80 -7.80
CA TYR A 202 7.58 17.98 -9.01
C TYR A 202 6.22 17.28 -9.16
N LEU A 203 5.73 16.68 -8.08
CA LEU A 203 4.45 15.96 -8.08
C LEU A 203 3.28 16.92 -8.30
N GLN A 204 3.28 18.09 -7.65
CA GLN A 204 2.24 19.10 -7.81
C GLN A 204 2.24 19.71 -9.21
N ASP A 205 3.39 20.00 -9.78
CA ASP A 205 3.52 20.50 -11.16
C ASP A 205 3.02 19.48 -12.18
N SER A 206 3.21 18.18 -11.91
CA SER A 206 2.87 17.11 -12.85
C SER A 206 1.44 16.58 -12.70
N LEU A 207 0.87 16.62 -11.49
CA LEU A 207 -0.44 16.02 -11.16
C LEU A 207 -1.50 17.02 -10.72
N GLY A 208 -1.12 18.27 -10.46
CA GLY A 208 -1.97 19.28 -9.82
C GLY A 208 -1.76 19.31 -8.30
N ALA A 209 -1.84 20.51 -7.72
CA ALA A 209 -1.62 20.74 -6.29
C ALA A 209 -2.61 19.96 -5.41
N GLU A 210 -3.84 19.76 -5.88
CA GLU A 210 -4.88 18.99 -5.19
C GLU A 210 -4.58 17.49 -5.09
N SER A 211 -3.68 16.98 -5.94
CA SER A 211 -3.30 15.57 -5.97
C SER A 211 -2.26 15.21 -4.91
N VAL A 212 -1.63 16.19 -4.26
CA VAL A 212 -0.54 15.96 -3.30
C VAL A 212 -0.89 16.60 -1.96
N GLN A 213 -0.92 15.78 -0.91
CA GLN A 213 -1.12 16.25 0.46
C GLN A 213 0.01 15.73 1.35
N GLU A 214 0.59 16.61 2.16
CA GLU A 214 1.53 16.19 3.20
C GLU A 214 0.82 15.47 4.35
N MET A 215 1.47 14.43 4.87
CA MET A 215 1.02 13.64 6.01
C MET A 215 2.06 13.68 7.12
N GLU A 216 1.68 13.22 8.32
CA GLU A 216 2.60 13.08 9.44
C GLU A 216 3.75 12.10 9.14
N GLY A 217 4.84 12.21 9.91
CA GLY A 217 6.02 11.34 9.73
C GLY A 217 6.80 11.57 8.44
N GLY A 218 6.65 12.73 7.80
CA GLY A 218 7.32 13.07 6.53
C GLY A 218 6.71 12.38 5.31
N LYS A 219 5.56 11.72 5.47
CA LYS A 219 4.85 11.05 4.38
C LYS A 219 4.10 12.05 3.50
N ILE A 220 3.67 11.58 2.34
CA ILE A 220 2.80 12.30 1.41
C ILE A 220 1.72 11.35 0.91
N ARG A 221 0.53 11.89 0.65
CA ARG A 221 -0.52 11.25 -0.14
C ARG A 221 -0.47 11.82 -1.56
N VAL A 222 -0.44 10.93 -2.55
CA VAL A 222 -0.41 11.28 -3.98
C VAL A 222 -1.55 10.56 -4.70
N LEU A 223 -2.38 11.31 -5.42
CA LEU A 223 -3.51 10.79 -6.19
C LEU A 223 -3.14 10.76 -7.68
N PHE A 224 -3.22 9.58 -8.30
CA PHE A 224 -3.00 9.37 -9.74
C PHE A 224 -4.32 9.26 -10.53
N TYR A 225 -5.45 9.53 -9.87
CA TYR A 225 -6.79 9.60 -10.44
C TYR A 225 -7.39 11.00 -10.24
N ASP A 226 -8.49 11.28 -10.95
CA ASP A 226 -9.22 12.54 -10.86
C ASP A 226 -10.11 12.57 -9.61
N ARG A 227 -11.44 12.60 -9.78
CA ARG A 227 -12.36 12.64 -8.64
C ARG A 227 -12.76 11.25 -8.13
N GLU A 228 -12.70 10.25 -9.00
CA GLU A 228 -13.08 8.87 -8.73
C GLU A 228 -11.97 7.90 -9.21
N LEU A 229 -11.83 6.75 -8.55
CA LEU A 229 -10.75 5.78 -8.78
C LEU A 229 -10.62 5.31 -10.24
N THR A 230 -11.74 5.24 -10.94
CA THR A 230 -11.84 4.69 -12.29
C THR A 230 -11.36 5.68 -13.36
N LYS A 231 -11.17 6.96 -13.01
CA LYS A 231 -10.69 8.01 -13.91
C LYS A 231 -9.24 8.36 -13.63
N SER A 232 -8.31 7.68 -14.28
CA SER A 232 -6.87 7.95 -14.16
C SER A 232 -6.52 9.34 -14.69
N LYS A 233 -5.71 10.11 -13.95
CA LYS A 233 -5.08 11.35 -14.44
C LYS A 233 -3.88 11.03 -15.33
N VAL A 234 -3.11 10.03 -14.91
CA VAL A 234 -1.89 9.58 -15.59
C VAL A 234 -1.84 8.06 -15.62
N LYS A 235 -1.01 7.52 -16.50
CA LYS A 235 -0.57 6.14 -16.38
C LYS A 235 0.53 6.07 -15.32
N THR A 236 0.20 5.60 -14.12
CA THR A 236 1.09 5.59 -12.95
C THR A 236 2.48 5.01 -13.28
N HIS A 237 2.54 3.90 -14.03
CA HIS A 237 3.81 3.32 -14.44
C HIS A 237 4.69 4.24 -15.33
N GLU A 238 4.11 4.90 -16.33
CA GLU A 238 4.85 5.86 -17.18
C GLU A 238 5.28 7.09 -16.38
N PHE A 239 4.45 7.51 -15.43
CA PHE A 239 4.75 8.60 -14.51
C PHE A 239 5.96 8.28 -13.63
N LEU A 240 5.96 7.12 -12.95
CA LEU A 240 7.05 6.71 -12.07
C LEU A 240 8.39 6.57 -12.81
N ARG A 241 8.38 6.03 -14.04
CA ARG A 241 9.59 5.98 -14.89
C ARG A 241 10.11 7.37 -15.23
N THR A 242 9.21 8.31 -15.47
CA THR A 242 9.57 9.70 -15.75
C THR A 242 10.14 10.37 -14.49
N PHE A 243 9.51 10.16 -13.34
CA PHE A 243 10.00 10.63 -12.05
C PHE A 243 11.41 10.10 -11.74
N GLU A 244 11.64 8.79 -11.90
CA GLU A 244 12.97 8.17 -11.76
C GLU A 244 14.03 8.90 -12.58
N ARG A 245 13.76 9.14 -13.87
CA ARG A 245 14.68 9.87 -14.74
C ARG A 245 14.96 11.30 -14.26
N HIS A 246 13.94 12.01 -13.79
CA HIS A 246 14.11 13.38 -13.31
C HIS A 246 14.93 13.44 -12.01
N VAL A 247 14.72 12.48 -11.11
CA VAL A 247 15.55 12.32 -9.91
C VAL A 247 17.00 12.05 -10.31
N ASP A 248 17.24 11.12 -11.25
CA ASP A 248 18.58 10.80 -11.74
C ASP A 248 19.29 12.01 -12.36
N GLU A 249 18.59 12.79 -13.18
CA GLU A 249 19.11 14.01 -13.79
C GLU A 249 19.48 15.05 -12.73
N TYR A 250 18.60 15.25 -11.73
CA TYR A 250 18.83 16.15 -10.60
C TYR A 250 20.08 15.76 -9.79
N LEU A 251 20.26 14.47 -9.53
CA LEU A 251 21.42 13.96 -8.79
C LEU A 251 22.71 14.00 -9.61
N LEU A 252 22.62 13.72 -10.92
CA LEU A 252 23.76 13.75 -11.82
C LEU A 252 24.35 15.16 -11.91
N GLN A 253 23.52 16.21 -11.89
CA GLN A 253 23.98 17.61 -11.80
C GLN A 253 24.82 17.89 -10.55
N LYS A 254 24.64 17.09 -9.49
CA LYS A 254 25.42 17.16 -8.24
C LYS A 254 26.58 16.15 -8.20
N GLY A 255 26.80 15.39 -9.27
CA GLY A 255 27.80 14.32 -9.33
C GLY A 255 27.45 13.07 -8.50
N ILE A 256 26.18 12.90 -8.12
CA ILE A 256 25.69 11.80 -7.28
C ILE A 256 24.99 10.76 -8.16
N ARG A 257 25.08 9.48 -7.76
CA ARG A 257 24.31 8.37 -8.34
C ARG A 257 23.83 7.47 -7.20
N LEU A 258 22.52 7.43 -6.96
CA LEU A 258 21.91 6.66 -5.85
C LEU A 258 21.97 5.15 -6.05
N TYR A 259 21.79 4.67 -7.27
CA TYR A 259 21.87 3.24 -7.54
C TYR A 259 22.77 2.98 -8.74
N LYS A 260 23.95 2.45 -8.47
CA LYS A 260 24.95 2.08 -9.48
C LYS A 260 24.84 0.63 -9.94
N GLY A 261 23.76 -0.05 -9.55
CA GLY A 261 23.56 -1.48 -9.71
C GLY A 261 24.16 -2.01 -10.99
#